data_AF-A0A919JFB3-F1
#
_entry.id   AF-A0A919JFB3-F1
#
_cell.length_a   1.000
_cell.length_b   1.000
_cell.length_c   1.000
_cell.angle_alpha   90.00
_cell.angle_beta   90.00
_cell.angle_gamma   90.00
#
_symmetry.space_group_name_H-M   'P 1'
#
loop_
_entity.id
_entity.type
_entity.pdbx_description
1 polymer ?
#
loop_
_entity_poly.entity_id
_entity_poly.type
_entity_poly.pdbx_seq_one_letter_code
_entity_poly.pdbx_strand_id
1 'polypeptide(L)'
;MQVDTAQLRAAAAKLRGEVAEHLRRAGIQAGGPERDFRVSGAFDTYTTPGPYRAAIAAWEKETEVMAEAARQLADSLDAAADDYDAADARGAGRLAGSR
;
A
#
# COMPACT_ATOMS: atom_id res chain seq x y z
N MET A 1 13.37 1.88 -25.75
CA MET A 1 13.67 1.85 -24.30
C MET A 1 13.15 0.52 -23.81
N GLN A 2 14.02 -0.37 -23.31
CA GLN A 2 13.62 -1.67 -22.80
C GLN A 2 13.24 -1.48 -21.34
N VAL A 3 11.97 -1.67 -21.00
CA VAL A 3 11.49 -1.55 -19.62
C VAL A 3 11.85 -2.85 -18.91
N ASP A 4 12.50 -2.75 -17.75
CA ASP A 4 12.83 -3.90 -16.94
C ASP A 4 11.57 -4.39 -16.20
N THR A 5 10.84 -5.31 -16.83
CA THR A 5 9.61 -5.88 -16.30
C THR A 5 9.85 -6.67 -15.01
N ALA A 6 11.08 -7.13 -14.74
CA ALA A 6 11.43 -7.74 -13.47
C ALA A 6 11.50 -6.70 -12.34
N GLN A 7 11.99 -5.49 -12.61
CA GLN A 7 11.95 -4.39 -11.64
C GLN A 7 10.52 -3.94 -11.31
N LEU A 8 9.63 -3.90 -12.30
CA LEU A 8 8.20 -3.59 -12.07
C LEU A 8 7.55 -4.62 -11.14
N ARG A 9 7.76 -5.91 -11.40
CA ARG A 9 7.25 -6.99 -10.55
C ARG A 9 7.86 -7.00 -9.15
N ALA A 10 9.14 -6.67 -9.02
CA ALA A 10 9.79 -6.53 -7.72
C ALA A 10 9.20 -5.37 -6.91
N ALA A 11 8.92 -4.23 -7.56
CA ALA A 11 8.26 -3.09 -6.92
C ALA A 11 6.81 -3.43 -6.51
N ALA A 12 6.05 -4.12 -7.36
CA ALA A 12 4.70 -4.60 -7.05
C ALA A 12 4.70 -5.55 -5.83
N ALA A 13 5.64 -6.51 -5.80
CA ALA A 13 5.80 -7.42 -4.66
C ALA A 13 6.13 -6.68 -3.36
N LYS A 14 7.01 -5.66 -3.42
CA LYS A 14 7.36 -4.84 -2.26
C LYS A 14 6.16 -4.04 -1.73
N LEU A 15 5.35 -3.48 -2.62
CA LEU A 15 4.12 -2.77 -2.25
C LEU A 15 3.12 -3.70 -1.54
N ARG A 16 2.92 -4.92 -2.06
CA ARG A 16 2.00 -5.90 -1.46
C ARG A 16 2.50 -6.48 -0.15
N GLY A 17 3.80 -6.75 -0.05
CA GLY A 17 4.39 -7.39 1.13
C GLY A 17 4.73 -6.40 2.25
N GLU A 18 5.64 -5.46 1.96
CA GLU A 18 6.23 -4.60 2.98
C GLU A 18 5.33 -3.41 3.32
N VAL A 19 4.81 -2.71 2.31
CA VAL A 19 4.05 -1.48 2.52
C VAL A 19 2.70 -1.77 3.17
N ALA A 20 1.99 -2.80 2.70
CA ALA A 20 0.72 -3.22 3.31
C ALA A 20 0.89 -3.64 4.78
N GLU A 21 1.96 -4.37 5.11
CA GLU A 21 2.24 -4.80 6.48
C GLU A 21 2.65 -3.62 7.38
N HIS A 22 3.43 -2.67 6.86
CA HIS A 22 3.78 -1.44 7.60
C HIS A 22 2.55 -0.57 7.88
N LEU A 23 1.65 -0.41 6.92
CA LEU A 23 0.41 0.35 7.10
C LEU A 23 -0.52 -0.32 8.11
N ARG A 24 -0.63 -1.66 8.07
CA ARG A 24 -1.37 -2.44 9.06
C ARG A 24 -0.81 -2.24 10.48
N ARG A 25 0.52 -2.28 10.64
CA ARG A 25 1.19 -2.06 11.93
C ARG A 25 1.00 -0.63 12.43
N ALA A 26 1.04 0.36 11.54
CA ALA A 26 0.82 1.76 11.88
C ALA A 26 -0.59 2.00 12.45
N GLY A 27 -1.62 1.40 11.84
CA GLY A 27 -2.99 1.47 12.36
C GLY A 27 -3.11 0.85 13.77
N ILE A 28 -2.50 -0.33 13.99
CA ILE A 28 -2.48 -0.99 15.30
C ILE A 28 -1.76 -0.14 16.35
N GLN A 29 -0.64 0.48 16.00
CA GLN A 29 0.12 1.34 16.91
C GLN A 29 -0.61 2.64 17.24
N ALA A 30 -1.36 3.23 16.29
CA ALA A 30 -2.17 4.42 16.54
C ALA A 30 -3.27 4.16 17.59
N GLY A 31 -3.88 2.97 17.59
CA GLY A 31 -4.84 2.56 18.63
C GLY A 31 -4.20 2.04 19.94
N GLY A 32 -2.89 1.79 19.93
CA GLY A 32 -2.12 1.24 21.06
C GLY A 32 -2.23 2.04 22.35
N PRO A 33 -2.10 3.38 22.33
CA PRO A 33 -2.22 4.19 23.53
C PRO A 33 -3.58 4.01 24.23
N GLU A 34 -4.68 3.98 23.48
CA GLU A 34 -6.01 3.79 24.05
C GLU A 34 -6.17 2.38 24.66
N ARG A 35 -5.66 1.36 23.98
CA ARG A 35 -5.73 -0.04 24.44
C ARG A 35 -4.89 -0.29 25.68
N ASP A 36 -3.68 0.25 25.72
CA ASP A 36 -2.68 -0.09 26.74
C ASP A 36 -2.73 0.85 27.95
N PHE A 37 -3.21 2.09 27.78
CA PHE A 37 -3.22 3.11 28.85
C PHE A 37 -4.60 3.68 29.18
N ARG A 38 -5.67 3.24 28.49
CA ARG A 38 -7.05 3.75 28.68
C ARG A 38 -7.08 5.28 28.70
N VAL A 39 -6.45 5.92 27.71
CA VAL A 39 -6.24 7.37 27.67
C VAL A 39 -7.56 8.14 27.78
N SER A 40 -8.69 7.58 27.30
CA SER A 40 -10.03 8.14 27.58
C SER A 40 -10.29 8.41 29.06
N GLY A 41 -9.85 7.55 29.98
CA GLY A 41 -10.01 7.75 31.42
C GLY A 41 -9.09 8.82 32.00
N ALA A 42 -7.92 9.05 31.38
CA ALA A 42 -7.06 10.18 31.73
C ALA A 42 -7.65 11.51 31.22
N PHE A 43 -8.32 11.48 30.06
CA PHE A 43 -9.04 12.63 29.55
C PHE A 43 -10.18 13.03 30.50
N ASP A 44 -11.00 12.10 31.02
CA ASP A 44 -12.10 12.42 31.95
C ASP A 44 -11.69 13.26 33.18
N THR A 45 -10.40 13.30 33.54
CA THR A 45 -9.88 14.13 34.63
C THR A 45 -9.64 15.60 34.23
N TYR A 46 -9.42 15.91 32.94
CA TYR A 46 -8.98 17.23 32.46
C TYR A 46 -9.65 17.75 31.17
N THR A 47 -10.28 16.91 30.34
CA THR A 47 -11.00 17.28 29.09
C THR A 47 -11.90 16.13 28.56
N THR A 48 -12.64 16.31 27.48
CA THR A 48 -13.45 15.23 26.90
C THR A 48 -12.65 14.40 25.88
N PRO A 49 -12.78 13.06 25.85
CA PRO A 49 -12.02 12.19 24.94
C PRO A 49 -12.53 12.20 23.49
N GLY A 50 -13.63 12.90 23.19
CA GLY A 50 -14.27 12.93 21.87
C GLY A 50 -13.33 13.30 20.72
N PRO A 51 -12.62 14.44 20.79
CA PRO A 51 -11.67 14.84 19.74
C PRO A 51 -10.52 13.85 19.53
N TYR A 52 -10.03 13.22 20.61
CA TYR A 52 -8.99 12.20 20.54
C TYR A 52 -9.48 10.95 19.79
N ARG A 53 -10.66 10.43 20.13
CA ARG A 53 -11.26 9.27 19.43
C ARG A 53 -11.51 9.58 17.95
N ALA A 54 -11.96 10.79 17.64
CA ALA A 54 -12.16 11.23 16.26
C ALA A 54 -10.84 11.27 15.47
N ALA A 55 -9.76 11.74 16.09
CA ALA A 55 -8.43 11.75 15.47
C ALA A 55 -7.90 10.33 15.21
N ILE A 56 -8.03 9.42 16.18
CA ILE A 56 -7.62 8.02 16.00
C ILE A 56 -8.41 7.34 14.88
N ALA A 57 -9.73 7.50 14.84
CA ALA A 57 -10.57 6.94 13.79
C ALA A 57 -10.23 7.50 12.40
N ALA A 58 -9.91 8.80 12.31
CA ALA A 58 -9.46 9.41 11.06
C ALA A 58 -8.12 8.81 10.59
N TRP A 59 -7.17 8.62 11.51
CA TRP A 59 -5.87 8.00 11.21
C TRP A 59 -6.01 6.55 10.75
N GLU A 60 -6.84 5.76 11.43
CA GLU A 60 -7.15 4.39 10.98
C GLU A 60 -7.70 4.40 9.56
N LYS A 61 -8.63 5.33 9.25
CA LYS A 61 -9.20 5.44 7.91
C LYS A 61 -8.17 5.84 6.86
N GLU A 62 -7.29 6.79 7.16
CA GLU A 62 -6.22 7.20 6.25
C GLU A 62 -5.25 6.04 5.96
N THR A 63 -4.88 5.25 6.98
CA THR A 63 -4.02 4.08 6.79
C THR A 63 -4.66 3.00 5.93
N GLU A 64 -5.98 2.80 6.05
CA GLU A 64 -6.74 1.90 5.18
C GLU A 64 -6.72 2.38 3.71
N VAL A 65 -6.95 3.68 3.48
CA VAL A 65 -6.91 4.28 2.14
C VAL A 65 -5.53 4.16 1.52
N MET A 66 -4.46 4.43 2.28
CA MET A 66 -3.09 4.25 1.81
C MET A 66 -2.78 2.78 1.47
N ALA A 67 -3.30 1.83 2.24
CA ALA A 67 -3.08 0.41 1.99
C ALA A 67 -3.76 -0.04 0.69
N GLU A 68 -4.96 0.46 0.44
CA GLU A 68 -5.68 0.20 -0.80
C GLU A 68 -4.99 0.84 -2.01
N ALA A 69 -4.54 2.09 -1.89
CA ALA A 69 -3.77 2.75 -2.94
C ALA A 69 -2.46 2.01 -3.27
N ALA A 70 -1.77 1.48 -2.26
CA ALA A 70 -0.56 0.67 -2.46
C ALA A 70 -0.85 -0.63 -3.23
N ARG A 71 -2.00 -1.28 -2.98
CA ARG A 71 -2.43 -2.47 -3.73
C ARG A 71 -2.74 -2.13 -5.18
N GLN A 72 -3.52 -1.08 -5.42
CA GLN A 72 -3.87 -0.63 -6.76
C GLN A 72 -2.62 -0.26 -7.57
N LEU A 73 -1.64 0.38 -6.93
CA LEU A 73 -0.35 0.66 -7.56
C LEU A 73 0.39 -0.63 -7.90
N ALA A 74 0.45 -1.61 -7.00
CA ALA A 74 1.07 -2.91 -7.28
C ALA A 74 0.40 -3.63 -8.45
N ASP A 75 -0.93 -3.64 -8.51
CA ASP A 75 -1.69 -4.25 -9.61
C ASP A 75 -1.41 -3.56 -10.94
N SER A 76 -1.31 -2.22 -10.94
CA SER A 76 -0.96 -1.46 -12.13
C SER A 76 0.46 -1.73 -12.63
N LEU A 77 1.41 -1.97 -11.72
CA LEU A 77 2.79 -2.30 -12.06
C LEU A 77 2.90 -3.69 -12.69
N ASP A 78 2.16 -4.67 -12.17
CA ASP A 78 2.11 -6.01 -12.77
C ASP A 78 1.45 -5.98 -14.15
N ALA A 79 0.33 -5.27 -14.29
CA ALA A 79 -0.33 -5.12 -15.59
C ALA A 79 0.60 -4.45 -16.61
N ALA A 80 1.34 -3.41 -16.21
CA ALA A 80 2.33 -2.77 -17.07
C ALA A 80 3.46 -3.74 -17.46
N ALA A 81 3.95 -4.57 -16.53
CA ALA A 81 4.98 -5.57 -16.81
C ALA A 81 4.50 -6.59 -17.85
N ASP A 82 3.26 -7.08 -17.72
CA ASP A 82 2.65 -8.03 -18.67
C ASP A 82 2.46 -7.40 -20.07
N ASP A 83 2.03 -6.14 -20.13
CA ASP A 83 1.88 -5.40 -21.39
C ASP A 83 3.21 -5.22 -22.13
N TYR A 84 4.29 -4.91 -21.38
CA TYR A 84 5.63 -4.79 -21.95
C TYR A 84 6.18 -6.14 -22.43
N ASP A 85 6.05 -7.21 -21.64
CA ASP A 85 6.48 -8.55 -22.06
C ASP A 85 5.73 -9.00 -23.33
N ALA A 86 4.43 -8.72 -23.43
CA ALA A 86 3.63 -9.00 -24.62
C ALA A 86 4.05 -8.15 -25.84
N ALA A 87 4.41 -6.88 -25.63
CA ALA A 87 4.94 -6.03 -26.68
C ALA A 87 6.29 -6.54 -27.20
N ASP A 88 7.19 -6.95 -26.31
CA ASP A 88 8.50 -7.50 -26.66
C ASP A 88 8.37 -8.84 -27.41
N ALA A 89 7.48 -9.73 -26.97
CA ALA A 89 7.19 -10.98 -27.67
C ALA A 89 6.67 -10.75 -29.10
N ARG A 90 5.74 -9.78 -29.28
CA ARG A 90 5.23 -9.38 -30.60
C ARG A 90 6.31 -8.74 -31.47
N GLY A 91 7.24 -8.00 -30.88
CA GLY A 91 8.40 -7.43 -31.56
C GLY A 91 9.35 -8.51 -32.07
N ALA A 92 9.71 -9.46 -31.20
CA ALA A 92 10.59 -10.58 -31.53
C ALA A 92 10.00 -11.48 -32.63
N GLY A 93 8.69 -11.80 -32.57
CA GLY A 93 8.02 -12.60 -33.59
C GLY A 93 8.02 -11.96 -34.99
N ARG A 94 7.87 -10.63 -35.07
CA ARG A 94 7.95 -9.90 -36.35
C ARG A 94 9.35 -9.91 -36.96
N LEU A 95 10.39 -9.80 -36.14
CA LEU A 95 11.79 -9.83 -36.58
C LEU A 95 12.24 -11.25 -36.98
N ALA A 96 11.68 -12.29 -36.35
CA ALA A 96 11.96 -13.68 -36.70
C ALA A 96 11.26 -14.12 -38.00
N GLY A 97 10.05 -13.61 -38.28
CA GLY A 97 9.32 -13.89 -39.53
C GLY A 97 9.78 -13.08 -40.75
N SER A 98 10.66 -12.09 -40.58
CA SER A 98 11.22 -11.27 -41.67
C SER A 98 12.63 -11.67 -42.10
N ARG A 99 13.15 -12.80 -41.60
CA ARG A 99 14.40 -13.43 -42.03
C ARG A 99 14.08 -14.71 -42.79
#